data_AF-A0A803R6V6-F1
#
_entry.id   AF-A0A803R6V6-F1
#
_cell.length_a   1.000
_cell.length_b   1.000
_cell.length_c   1.000
_cell.angle_alpha   90.00
_cell.angle_beta   90.00
_cell.angle_gamma   90.00
#
_symmetry.space_group_name_H-M   'P 1'
#
loop_
_entity.id
_entity.type
_entity.pdbx_description
1 polymer ?
#
loop_
_entity_poly.entity_id
_entity_poly.type
_entity_poly.pdbx_seq_one_letter_code
_entity_poly.pdbx_strand_id
1 'polypeptide(L)'
;MEELSCLYKNPSAPIEARVRDLLSRMTLDQKIGQMTQIERKVVTPEAIRDYAIGSVLNSGGSAPFEKALSSDWADMIDGFQKLALDSELGVPIVYGSDAVHGNNNVYGATVFPHNVGLGATRLVHFSLF
;
A
#
# COMPACT_ATOMS: atom_id res chain seq x y z
N MET A 1 8.33 35.35 -10.23
CA MET A 1 7.57 34.20 -10.76
C MET A 1 7.64 33.14 -9.68
N GLU A 2 6.67 33.13 -8.76
CA GLU A 2 6.56 32.05 -7.78
C GLU A 2 6.42 30.74 -8.56
N GLU A 3 7.32 29.78 -8.33
CA GLU A 3 7.00 28.39 -8.60
C GLU A 3 5.61 28.15 -8.02
N LEU A 4 4.65 27.72 -8.85
CA LEU A 4 3.38 27.21 -8.37
C LEU A 4 3.68 26.04 -7.44
N SER A 5 3.82 26.34 -6.16
CA SER A 5 3.96 25.38 -5.07
C SER A 5 2.96 24.25 -5.31
N CYS A 6 3.46 23.03 -5.47
CA CYS A 6 2.62 21.83 -5.58
C CYS A 6 1.92 21.63 -4.23
N LEU A 7 0.74 22.22 -4.07
CA LEU A 7 -0.02 22.22 -2.82
C LEU A 7 -0.24 20.79 -2.31
N TYR A 8 -0.46 19.82 -3.21
CA TYR A 8 -0.62 18.42 -2.83
C TYR A 8 0.60 17.80 -2.13
N LYS A 9 1.81 18.34 -2.37
CA LYS A 9 3.07 17.93 -1.71
C LYS A 9 3.32 18.66 -0.38
N ASN A 10 2.54 19.69 -0.04
CA ASN A 10 2.69 20.41 1.24
C ASN A 10 2.05 19.58 2.38
N PRO A 11 2.83 19.04 3.34
CA PRO A 11 2.29 18.23 4.43
C PRO A 11 1.45 19.04 5.42
N SER A 12 1.64 20.37 5.48
CA SER A 12 0.92 21.27 6.38
C SER A 12 -0.40 21.78 5.80
N ALA A 13 -0.68 21.52 4.52
CA ALA A 13 -1.94 21.92 3.88
C ALA A 13 -3.10 20.97 4.26
N PRO A 14 -4.35 21.47 4.33
CA PRO A 14 -5.51 20.62 4.58
C PRO A 14 -5.62 19.48 3.57
N ILE A 15 -5.98 18.28 4.04
CA ILE A 15 -6.07 17.06 3.20
C ILE A 15 -6.95 17.32 1.97
N GLU A 16 -8.15 17.88 2.15
CA GLU A 16 -9.07 18.19 1.06
C GLU A 16 -8.51 19.16 0.02
N ALA A 17 -7.67 20.10 0.45
CA ALA A 17 -7.00 21.01 -0.46
C ALA A 17 -5.90 20.29 -1.28
N ARG A 18 -5.15 19.39 -0.64
CA ARG A 18 -4.15 18.54 -1.29
C ARG A 18 -4.79 17.59 -2.30
N VAL A 19 -5.91 16.97 -1.93
CA VAL A 19 -6.67 16.06 -2.81
C VAL A 19 -7.20 16.80 -4.03
N ARG A 20 -7.82 17.98 -3.85
CA ARG A 20 -8.32 18.78 -4.98
C ARG A 20 -7.20 19.22 -5.93
N ASP A 21 -6.08 19.69 -5.38
CA ASP A 21 -4.91 20.08 -6.18
C ASP A 21 -4.36 18.89 -6.97
N LEU A 22 -4.16 17.73 -6.34
CA LEU A 22 -3.69 16.51 -7.02
C LEU A 22 -4.65 16.07 -8.13
N LEU A 23 -5.95 15.93 -7.83
CA LEU A 23 -6.96 15.48 -8.80
C LEU A 23 -7.10 16.42 -10.00
N SER A 24 -6.85 17.71 -9.82
CA SER A 24 -6.86 18.71 -10.88
C SER A 24 -5.67 18.57 -11.84
N ARG A 25 -4.57 17.96 -11.38
CA ARG A 25 -3.33 17.74 -12.15
C ARG A 25 -3.30 16.38 -12.85
N MET A 26 -4.14 15.45 -12.42
CA MET A 26 -4.17 14.09 -12.97
C MET A 26 -4.86 14.01 -14.33
N THR A 27 -4.23 13.29 -15.24
CA THR A 27 -4.87 12.80 -16.48
C THR A 27 -5.95 11.77 -16.16
N LEU A 28 -6.77 11.43 -17.16
CA LEU A 28 -7.76 10.34 -17.01
C LEU A 28 -7.07 9.01 -16.72
N ASP A 29 -5.99 8.71 -17.44
CA ASP A 29 -5.24 7.46 -17.28
C ASP A 29 -4.64 7.33 -15.88
N GLN A 30 -4.10 8.42 -15.33
CA GLN A 30 -3.60 8.45 -13.95
C GLN A 30 -4.71 8.21 -12.92
N LYS A 31 -5.93 8.72 -13.16
CA LYS A 31 -7.09 8.45 -12.29
C LYS A 31 -7.51 6.99 -12.35
N ILE A 32 -7.53 6.40 -13.55
CA ILE A 32 -7.80 4.97 -13.75
C ILE A 32 -6.73 4.13 -13.05
N GLY A 33 -5.45 4.51 -13.18
CA GLY A 33 -4.32 3.91 -12.48
C GLY A 33 -4.56 3.88 -10.96
N GLN A 34 -4.95 5.01 -10.37
CA GLN A 34 -5.25 5.07 -8.93
C GLN A 34 -6.40 4.17 -8.48
N MET A 35 -7.38 3.90 -9.35
CA MET A 35 -8.50 2.99 -9.07
C MET A 35 -8.14 1.51 -9.31
N THR A 36 -6.93 1.23 -9.78
CA THR A 36 -6.47 -0.12 -10.12
C THR A 36 -5.61 -0.68 -9.01
N GLN A 37 -5.94 -1.90 -8.57
CA GLN A 37 -5.12 -2.70 -7.66
C GLN A 37 -4.67 -3.97 -8.39
N ILE A 38 -3.36 -4.25 -8.36
CA ILE A 38 -2.78 -5.45 -9.01
C ILE A 38 -2.12 -6.38 -7.99
N GLU A 39 -1.98 -7.65 -8.38
CA GLU A 39 -1.27 -8.63 -7.57
C GLU A 39 0.25 -8.50 -7.76
N ARG A 40 1.03 -8.66 -6.69
CA ARG A 40 2.49 -8.46 -6.70
C ARG A 40 3.27 -9.28 -7.74
N LYS A 41 2.77 -10.42 -8.20
CA LYS A 41 3.41 -11.29 -9.21
C LYS A 41 3.31 -10.74 -10.62
N VAL A 42 2.36 -9.84 -10.89
CA VAL A 42 2.22 -9.20 -12.21
C VAL A 42 2.75 -7.77 -12.23
N VAL A 43 3.37 -7.31 -11.13
CA VAL A 43 4.00 -6.00 -11.07
C VAL A 43 5.19 -5.93 -12.02
N THR A 44 5.21 -4.87 -12.82
CA THR A 44 6.39 -4.44 -13.59
C THR A 44 6.68 -2.97 -13.29
N PRO A 45 7.91 -2.48 -13.56
CA PRO A 45 8.23 -1.06 -13.47
C PRO A 45 7.28 -0.17 -14.27
N GLU A 46 6.92 -0.59 -15.48
CA GLU A 46 5.98 0.13 -16.36
C GLU A 46 4.59 0.19 -15.74
N ALA A 47 4.13 -0.90 -15.12
CA ALA A 47 2.83 -0.95 -14.47
C ALA A 47 2.72 0.07 -13.33
N ILE A 48 3.75 0.18 -12.48
CA ILE A 48 3.71 1.12 -11.36
C ILE A 48 3.98 2.56 -11.82
N ARG A 49 5.09 2.77 -12.55
CA ARG A 49 5.57 4.11 -12.87
C ARG A 49 4.77 4.76 -14.00
N ASP A 50 4.52 4.02 -15.08
CA ASP A 50 3.99 4.58 -16.34
C ASP A 50 2.45 4.51 -16.38
N TYR A 51 1.85 3.45 -15.84
CA TYR A 51 0.38 3.36 -15.66
C TYR A 51 -0.12 3.94 -14.33
N ALA A 52 0.77 4.45 -13.47
CA ALA A 52 0.44 5.13 -12.22
C ALA A 52 -0.56 4.35 -11.33
N ILE A 53 -0.38 3.02 -11.25
CA ILE A 53 -1.23 2.13 -10.46
C ILE A 53 -1.27 2.61 -9.00
N GLY A 54 -2.47 2.63 -8.41
CA GLY A 54 -2.68 3.14 -7.05
C GLY A 54 -2.41 2.13 -5.96
N SER A 55 -2.48 0.83 -6.25
CA SER A 55 -2.31 -0.19 -5.23
C SER A 55 -1.74 -1.52 -5.75
N VAL A 56 -0.98 -2.18 -4.89
CA VAL A 56 -0.50 -3.55 -5.07
C VAL A 56 -0.99 -4.39 -3.88
N LEU A 57 -1.27 -5.67 -4.09
CA LEU A 57 -1.61 -6.60 -3.01
C LEU A 57 -0.80 -7.91 -3.11
N ASN A 58 -0.66 -8.61 -1.99
CA ASN A 58 -0.32 -10.04 -2.01
C ASN A 58 -1.55 -10.88 -1.69
N SER A 59 -1.85 -11.86 -2.54
CA SER A 59 -2.86 -12.88 -2.21
C SER A 59 -2.29 -13.85 -1.16
N GLY A 60 -3.15 -14.66 -0.54
CA GLY A 60 -2.73 -15.70 0.39
C GLY A 60 -1.63 -16.61 -0.20
N GLY A 61 -0.50 -16.72 0.51
CA GLY A 61 0.66 -17.50 0.06
C GLY A 61 1.51 -16.84 -1.03
N SER A 62 1.18 -15.63 -1.48
CA SER A 62 1.97 -14.85 -2.44
C SER A 62 3.11 -14.10 -1.76
N ALA A 63 4.04 -14.86 -1.16
CA ALA A 63 5.25 -14.30 -0.53
C ALA A 63 6.33 -13.95 -1.57
N PRO A 64 7.32 -13.09 -1.23
CA PRO A 64 8.51 -12.86 -2.06
C PRO A 64 9.23 -14.14 -2.46
N PHE A 65 9.39 -15.04 -1.49
CA PHE A 65 9.94 -16.38 -1.63
C PHE A 65 9.61 -17.19 -0.36
N GLU A 66 9.94 -18.47 -0.35
CA GLU A 66 9.68 -19.35 0.79
C GLU A 66 10.42 -18.87 2.04
N LYS A 67 9.71 -18.75 3.17
CA LYS A 67 10.25 -18.27 4.47
C LYS A 67 10.84 -16.86 4.46
N ALA A 68 10.40 -15.99 3.54
CA ALA A 68 10.77 -14.57 3.54
C ALA A 68 10.51 -13.90 4.90
N LEU A 69 11.54 -13.25 5.43
CA LEU A 69 11.51 -12.50 6.69
C LEU A 69 10.85 -11.14 6.50
N SER A 70 10.47 -10.48 7.59
CA SER A 70 9.85 -9.14 7.55
C SER A 70 10.69 -8.11 6.76
N SER A 71 12.02 -8.19 6.80
CA SER A 71 12.91 -7.32 6.02
C SER A 71 12.78 -7.55 4.52
N ASP A 72 12.64 -8.80 4.07
CA ASP A 72 12.50 -9.13 2.65
C ASP A 72 11.19 -8.60 2.07
N TRP A 73 10.13 -8.62 2.89
CA TRP A 73 8.86 -7.98 2.56
C TRP A 73 9.00 -6.47 2.46
N ALA A 74 9.67 -5.84 3.43
CA ALA A 74 9.91 -4.39 3.43
C ALA A 74 10.71 -3.96 2.20
N ASP A 75 11.81 -4.63 1.89
CA ASP A 75 12.67 -4.32 0.75
C ASP A 75 11.92 -4.41 -0.59
N MET A 76 11.08 -5.44 -0.74
CA MET A 76 10.21 -5.57 -1.93
C MET A 76 9.22 -4.40 -2.03
N ILE A 77 8.51 -4.08 -0.94
CA ILE A 77 7.48 -3.03 -0.93
C ILE A 77 8.13 -1.67 -1.18
N ASP A 78 9.29 -1.41 -0.59
CA ASP A 78 10.08 -0.19 -0.82
C ASP A 78 10.55 -0.09 -2.28
N GLY A 79 10.88 -1.22 -2.92
CA GLY A 79 11.15 -1.28 -4.35
C GLY A 79 9.97 -0.82 -5.19
N PHE A 80 8.76 -1.30 -4.88
CA PHE A 80 7.53 -0.84 -5.54
C PHE A 80 7.23 0.63 -5.26
N GLN A 81 7.45 1.08 -4.02
CA GLN A 81 7.19 2.48 -3.66
C GLN A 81 8.13 3.44 -4.38
N LYS A 82 9.41 3.08 -4.54
CA LYS A 82 10.37 3.89 -5.32
C LYS A 82 9.89 4.10 -6.75
N LEU A 83 9.42 3.05 -7.41
CA LEU A 83 8.85 3.15 -8.76
C LEU A 83 7.65 4.10 -8.83
N ALA A 84 6.79 4.09 -7.82
CA ALA A 84 5.62 4.97 -7.75
C ALA A 84 6.01 6.44 -7.54
N LEU A 85 7.01 6.69 -6.68
CA LEU A 85 7.55 8.03 -6.41
C LEU A 85 8.32 8.60 -7.61
N ASP A 86 8.88 7.75 -8.47
CA ASP A 86 9.53 8.12 -9.72
C ASP A 86 8.54 8.46 -10.86
N SER A 87 7.23 8.26 -10.67
CA SER A 87 6.20 8.65 -11.63
C SER A 87 6.04 10.19 -11.72
N GLU A 88 5.40 10.67 -12.80
CA GLU A 88 5.23 12.11 -13.07
C GLU A 88 4.69 12.91 -11.88
N LEU A 89 3.64 12.41 -11.23
CA LEU A 89 3.03 13.06 -10.07
C LEU A 89 3.56 12.53 -8.73
N GLY A 90 4.34 11.44 -8.74
CA GLY A 90 4.94 10.84 -7.56
C GLY A 90 3.92 10.44 -6.50
N VAL A 91 2.76 9.90 -6.91
CA VAL A 91 1.72 9.45 -5.98
C VAL A 91 2.10 8.07 -5.44
N PRO A 92 2.24 7.90 -4.12
CA PRO A 92 2.66 6.62 -3.54
C PRO A 92 1.56 5.57 -3.70
N ILE A 93 1.96 4.30 -3.81
CA ILE A 93 1.02 3.18 -3.76
C ILE A 93 0.57 2.90 -2.33
N VAL A 94 -0.61 2.29 -2.21
CA VAL A 94 -1.05 1.56 -1.02
C VAL A 94 -0.82 0.07 -1.23
N TYR A 95 -0.17 -0.61 -0.28
CA TYR A 95 0.06 -2.06 -0.33
C TYR A 95 -0.95 -2.82 0.54
N GLY A 96 -1.68 -3.78 -0.04
CA GLY A 96 -2.66 -4.61 0.63
C GLY A 96 -2.14 -6.00 0.98
N SER A 97 -2.53 -6.52 2.15
CA SER A 97 -2.22 -7.88 2.60
C SER A 97 -3.33 -8.42 3.50
N ASP A 98 -3.65 -9.71 3.37
CA ASP A 98 -4.65 -10.39 4.20
C ASP A 98 -4.12 -10.72 5.61
N ALA A 99 -3.87 -9.70 6.45
CA ALA A 99 -3.42 -9.87 7.84
C ALA A 99 -4.58 -10.20 8.81
N VAL A 100 -5.35 -11.25 8.51
CA VAL A 100 -6.65 -11.54 9.14
C VAL A 100 -6.60 -12.23 10.51
N HIS A 101 -5.42 -12.65 10.96
CA HIS A 101 -5.20 -13.23 12.30
C HIS A 101 -3.73 -13.07 12.72
N GLY A 102 -3.25 -11.83 12.65
CA GLY A 102 -1.83 -11.49 12.60
C GLY A 102 -1.34 -11.36 11.16
N ASN A 103 -0.07 -10.98 10.97
CA ASN A 103 0.54 -10.86 9.64
C ASN A 103 0.91 -12.25 9.08
N ASN A 104 -0.12 -13.05 8.84
CA ASN A 104 -0.07 -14.51 8.64
C ASN A 104 0.68 -14.97 7.38
N ASN A 105 0.96 -14.07 6.43
CA ASN A 105 1.78 -14.38 5.24
C ASN A 105 3.29 -14.27 5.53
N VAL A 106 3.70 -13.55 6.59
CA VAL A 106 5.10 -13.32 6.91
C VAL A 106 5.64 -14.46 7.78
N TYR A 107 6.74 -15.06 7.35
CA TYR A 107 7.34 -16.17 8.10
C TYR A 107 7.85 -15.69 9.47
N GLY A 108 7.53 -16.46 10.51
CA GLY A 108 7.89 -16.13 11.88
C GLY A 108 7.00 -15.08 12.55
N ALA A 109 5.99 -14.53 11.88
CA ALA A 109 5.03 -13.63 12.51
C ALA A 109 4.12 -14.37 13.51
N THR A 110 3.69 -13.67 14.55
CA THR A 110 2.70 -14.17 15.50
C THR A 110 1.38 -14.48 14.79
N VAL A 111 0.87 -15.69 14.99
CA VAL A 111 -0.42 -16.15 14.48
C VAL A 111 -1.43 -16.19 15.62
N PHE A 112 -2.48 -15.37 15.51
CA PHE A 112 -3.56 -15.32 16.48
C PHE A 112 -4.65 -16.37 16.16
N PRO A 113 -5.52 -16.71 17.12
CA PRO A 113 -6.72 -17.48 16.84
C PRO A 113 -7.59 -16.80 15.77
N HIS A 114 -8.19 -17.59 14.88
CA HIS A 114 -9.18 -17.05 13.94
C HIS A 114 -10.38 -16.43 14.66
N ASN A 115 -11.11 -15.56 13.96
CA ASN A 115 -12.21 -14.75 14.49
C ASN A 115 -13.29 -15.55 15.23
N VAL A 116 -13.58 -16.79 14.84
CA VAL A 116 -14.53 -17.65 15.57
C VAL A 116 -14.04 -17.98 16.99
N GLY A 117 -12.75 -18.24 17.15
CA GLY A 117 -12.13 -18.47 18.46
C GLY A 117 -12.10 -17.19 19.29
N LEU A 118 -11.78 -16.06 18.67
CA LEU A 118 -11.85 -14.75 19.33
C LEU A 118 -13.29 -14.45 19.81
N GLY A 119 -14.30 -14.72 18.98
CA GLY A 119 -15.71 -14.56 19.35
C GLY A 119 -16.14 -15.46 20.51
N ALA A 120 -15.56 -16.65 20.65
CA ALA A 120 -15.81 -17.55 21.77
C ALA A 120 -15.27 -17.02 23.11
N THR A 121 -14.24 -16.17 23.10
CA THR A 121 -13.68 -15.59 24.34
C THR A 121 -14.63 -14.61 25.05
N ARG A 122 -15.56 -14.00 24.31
CA ARG A 122 -16.41 -12.87 24.78
C ARG A 122 -15.63 -11.64 25.24
N LEU A 123 -14.34 -11.54 24.90
CA LEU A 123 -13.49 -10.40 25.24
C LEU A 123 -13.36 -9.46 24.03
N VAL A 124 -13.83 -8.23 24.18
CA VAL A 124 -13.69 -7.17 23.16
C VAL A 124 -12.45 -6.30 23.37
N HIS A 125 -11.81 -6.44 24.53
CA HIS A 125 -10.58 -5.75 24.89
C HIS A 125 -9.54 -6.78 25.32
N PHE A 126 -8.36 -6.70 24.71
CA PHE A 126 -7.21 -7.51 25.04
C PHE A 126 -6.18 -6.58 25.69
N SER A 127 -6.17 -6.50 27.02
CA SER A 127 -5.11 -5.78 27.74
C SER A 127 -3.96 -6.76 27.93
N LEU A 128 -2.86 -6.51 27.22
CA LEU A 128 -1.56 -7.01 27.65
C LEU A 128 -1.02 -5.94 28.60
N PHE A 129 -0.82 -6.33 29.86
CA PHE A 129 -0.54 -5.50 31.05
C PHE A 129 -1.78 -4.84 31.68
#